data_AF-A0A349DDH5-F1
#
_entry.id   AF-A0A349DDH5-F1
#
_cell.length_a   1.000
_cell.length_b   1.000
_cell.length_c   1.000
_cell.angle_alpha   90.00
_cell.angle_beta   90.00
_cell.angle_gamma   90.00
#
_symmetry.space_group_name_H-M   'P 1'
#
loop_
_entity.id
_entity.type
_entity.pdbx_description
1 polymer ?
#
loop_
_entity_poly.entity_id
_entity_poly.type
_entity_poly.pdbx_seq_one_letter_code
_entity_poly.pdbx_strand_id
1 'polypeptide(L)'
;DSEGNPLTLMDIISTEDEIVEDIYKMTMLKKLSKEIERIGDPREKAIIMMRYGLDGTKPMTQLEVSKKLNISRSYVSRIEKKTLRDLRKRME
;
A
#
# COMPACT_ATOMS: atom_id res chain seq x y z
N ASP A 1 -20.89 24.95 41.43
CA ASP A 1 -20.77 25.83 40.27
C ASP A 1 -19.39 25.68 39.66
N SER A 2 -19.34 25.57 38.34
CA SER A 2 -18.16 25.55 37.47
C SER A 2 -17.28 24.28 37.52
N GLU A 3 -17.86 23.16 37.08
CA GLU A 3 -17.11 22.06 36.48
C GLU A 3 -16.30 22.58 35.28
N GLY A 4 -15.01 22.78 35.46
CA GLY A 4 -14.09 23.15 34.39
C GLY A 4 -12.96 22.15 34.36
N ASN A 5 -13.24 20.93 33.87
CA ASN A 5 -12.18 20.02 33.49
C ASN A 5 -11.38 20.71 32.36
N PRO A 6 -10.12 21.13 32.57
CA PRO A 6 -9.36 21.82 31.54
C PRO A 6 -9.08 20.85 30.39
N LEU A 7 -9.19 21.33 29.14
CA LEU A 7 -8.92 20.65 27.86
C LEU A 7 -8.17 19.30 27.98
N THR A 8 -8.74 18.24 27.40
CA THR A 8 -8.08 16.93 27.38
C THR A 8 -7.10 16.82 26.21
N LEU A 9 -6.18 15.86 26.34
CA LEU A 9 -4.99 15.60 25.53
C LEU A 9 -5.15 15.63 23.98
N MET A 10 -6.38 15.57 23.46
CA MET A 10 -6.73 15.61 22.04
C MET A 10 -6.78 17.02 21.42
N ASP A 11 -6.93 18.07 22.23
CA ASP A 11 -7.12 19.44 21.74
C ASP A 11 -5.78 20.18 21.44
N ILE A 12 -4.63 19.54 21.72
CA ILE A 12 -3.28 20.14 21.65
C ILE A 12 -2.36 19.48 20.58
N ILE A 13 -2.62 18.23 20.14
CA ILE A 13 -1.52 17.34 19.70
C ILE A 13 -1.35 17.12 18.18
N SER A 14 -2.11 17.76 17.30
CA SER A 14 -1.73 17.74 15.87
C SER A 14 -2.25 18.99 15.19
N THR A 15 -1.41 19.67 14.43
CA THR A 15 -1.90 20.62 13.42
C THR A 15 -2.97 19.90 12.59
N GLU A 16 -4.08 20.56 12.28
CA GLU A 16 -5.16 19.97 11.45
C GLU A 16 -4.58 19.27 10.20
N ASP A 17 -3.49 19.84 9.65
CA ASP A 17 -2.74 19.30 8.52
C ASP A 17 -2.20 17.88 8.75
N GLU A 18 -1.65 17.55 9.93
CA GLU A 18 -1.10 16.21 10.20
C GLU A 18 -2.21 15.15 10.32
N ILE A 19 -3.33 15.50 10.95
CA ILE A 19 -4.50 14.61 11.06
C ILE A 19 -5.11 14.38 9.69
N VAL A 20 -5.28 15.44 8.90
CA VAL A 20 -5.82 15.37 7.54
C VAL A 20 -4.91 14.53 6.64
N GLU A 21 -3.59 14.70 6.73
CA GLU A 21 -2.63 13.86 6.02
C GLU A 21 -2.75 12.38 6.39
N ASP A 22 -2.89 12.06 7.68
CA ASP A 22 -2.98 10.68 8.14
C ASP A 22 -4.31 10.03 7.73
N ILE A 23 -5.42 10.75 7.80
CA ILE A 23 -6.71 10.30 7.27
C ILE A 23 -6.62 10.05 5.75
N TYR A 24 -5.95 10.94 5.03
CA TYR A 24 -5.73 10.79 3.60
C TYR A 24 -4.87 9.55 3.28
N LYS A 25 -3.75 9.35 4.00
CA LYS A 25 -2.89 8.15 3.89
C LYS A 25 -3.70 6.88 4.14
N MET A 26 -4.48 6.83 5.22
CA MET A 26 -5.32 5.67 5.53
C MET A 26 -6.35 5.38 4.43
N THR A 27 -6.96 6.42 3.87
CA THR A 27 -7.93 6.29 2.77
C THR A 27 -7.26 5.76 1.50
N MET A 28 -6.07 6.27 1.18
CA MET A 28 -5.29 5.83 0.03
C MET A 28 -4.82 4.38 0.17
N LEU A 29 -4.38 3.97 1.36
CA LEU A 29 -4.02 2.57 1.65
C LEU A 29 -5.23 1.63 1.50
N LYS A 30 -6.41 2.04 1.98
CA LYS A 30 -7.65 1.27 1.79
C LYS A 30 -8.02 1.15 0.30
N LYS A 31 -7.88 2.22 -0.49
CA LYS A 31 -8.11 2.19 -1.94
C LYS A 31 -7.13 1.24 -2.62
N LEU A 32 -5.83 1.36 -2.33
CA LEU A 32 -4.79 0.50 -2.87
C LEU A 32 -5.03 -0.98 -2.55
N SER A 33 -5.37 -1.30 -1.29
CA SER A 33 -5.69 -2.66 -0.87
C SER A 33 -6.83 -3.27 -1.70
N LYS A 34 -7.92 -2.51 -1.90
CA LYS A 34 -9.04 -2.95 -2.75
C LYS A 34 -8.63 -3.17 -4.21
N GLU A 35 -7.79 -2.30 -4.77
CA GLU A 35 -7.33 -2.44 -6.15
C GLU A 35 -6.37 -3.63 -6.34
N ILE A 36 -5.55 -3.94 -5.34
CA ILE A 36 -4.72 -5.16 -5.35
C ILE A 36 -5.58 -6.42 -5.30
N GLU A 37 -6.68 -6.41 -4.55
CA GLU A 37 -7.62 -7.52 -4.52
C GLU A 37 -8.33 -7.74 -5.87
N ARG A 38 -8.51 -6.68 -6.65
CA ARG A 38 -9.10 -6.71 -8.00
C ARG A 38 -8.14 -7.19 -9.09
N ILE A 39 -6.87 -7.47 -8.77
CA ILE A 39 -5.94 -8.08 -9.72
C ILE A 39 -6.40 -9.53 -9.96
N GLY A 40 -6.98 -9.76 -11.14
CA GLY A 40 -7.57 -11.05 -11.50
C GLY A 40 -6.55 -12.16 -11.77
N ASP A 41 -5.32 -11.81 -12.19
CA ASP A 41 -4.25 -12.79 -12.37
C ASP A 41 -3.54 -13.06 -11.02
N PRO A 42 -3.67 -14.27 -10.45
CA PRO A 42 -3.04 -14.61 -9.18
C PRO A 42 -1.52 -14.49 -9.21
N ARG A 43 -0.90 -14.68 -10.38
CA ARG A 43 0.55 -14.58 -10.55
C ARG A 43 1.00 -13.13 -10.53
N GLU A 44 0.28 -12.24 -11.21
CA GLU A 44 0.55 -10.79 -11.13
C GLU A 44 0.40 -10.30 -9.69
N LYS A 45 -0.69 -10.70 -9.03
CA LYS A 45 -0.95 -10.37 -7.63
C LYS A 45 0.18 -10.85 -6.71
N ALA A 46 0.58 -12.12 -6.82
CA ALA A 46 1.67 -12.68 -6.02
C ALA A 46 3.01 -11.96 -6.24
N ILE A 47 3.33 -11.61 -7.49
CA ILE A 47 4.55 -10.85 -7.81
C ILE A 47 4.52 -9.49 -7.11
N ILE A 48 3.42 -8.74 -7.20
CA ILE A 48 3.31 -7.43 -6.55
C ILE A 48 3.34 -7.55 -5.02
N MET A 49 2.61 -8.52 -4.45
CA MET A 49 2.61 -8.76 -3.00
C MET A 49 4.03 -9.02 -2.47
N MET A 50 4.80 -9.89 -3.12
CA MET A 50 6.19 -10.16 -2.71
C MET A 50 7.13 -8.98 -2.98
N ARG A 51 6.97 -8.25 -4.10
CA ARG A 51 7.84 -7.12 -4.44
C ARG A 51 7.75 -5.98 -3.42
N TYR A 52 6.57 -5.78 -2.84
CA TYR A 52 6.26 -4.66 -1.96
C TYR A 52 5.92 -5.06 -0.52
N GLY A 53 5.94 -6.35 -0.19
CA GLY A 53 5.67 -6.85 1.17
C GLY A 53 4.22 -6.66 1.63
N LEU A 54 3.27 -6.69 0.69
CA LEU A 54 1.86 -6.35 0.96
C LEU A 54 1.10 -7.46 1.67
N ASP A 55 1.74 -8.61 1.87
CA ASP A 55 1.30 -9.75 2.66
C ASP A 55 1.93 -9.79 4.07
N GLY A 56 2.60 -8.70 4.48
CA GLY A 56 3.32 -8.63 5.75
C GLY A 56 4.71 -9.27 5.71
N THR A 57 5.17 -9.72 4.54
CA THR A 57 6.55 -10.17 4.36
C THR A 57 7.48 -9.01 4.00
N LYS A 58 8.80 -9.23 4.13
CA LYS A 58 9.78 -8.24 3.71
C LYS A 58 9.71 -8.06 2.18
N PRO A 59 9.72 -6.82 1.65
CA PRO A 59 9.82 -6.57 0.22
C PRO A 59 11.01 -7.31 -0.41
N MET A 60 10.75 -8.04 -1.48
CA MET A 60 11.75 -8.82 -2.22
C MET A 60 12.15 -8.11 -3.51
N THR A 61 13.43 -8.12 -3.88
CA THR A 61 13.93 -7.65 -5.18
C THR A 61 13.35 -8.46 -6.35
N GLN A 62 13.38 -7.91 -7.57
CA GLN A 62 12.98 -8.66 -8.77
C GLN A 62 13.76 -9.98 -8.93
N LEU A 63 15.04 -9.99 -8.55
CA LEU A 63 15.90 -11.17 -8.62
C LEU A 63 15.49 -12.23 -7.58
N GLU A 64 15.14 -11.80 -6.37
CA GLU A 64 14.67 -12.73 -5.33
C GLU A 64 13.30 -13.32 -5.69
N VAL A 65 12.38 -12.50 -6.20
CA VAL A 65 11.08 -12.99 -6.70
C VAL A 65 11.27 -13.93 -7.88
N SER A 66 12.18 -13.61 -8.80
CA SER A 66 12.43 -14.46 -9.98
C SER A 66 12.96 -15.83 -9.58
N LYS A 67 13.88 -15.88 -8.61
CA LYS A 67 14.40 -17.12 -8.02
C LYS A 67 13.28 -17.89 -7.31
N LYS A 68 12.47 -17.22 -6.50
CA LYS A 68 11.38 -17.86 -5.72
C LYS A 68 10.28 -18.44 -6.60
N LEU A 69 9.96 -17.80 -7.71
CA LEU A 69 8.90 -18.22 -8.64
C LEU A 69 9.42 -19.03 -9.84
N ASN A 70 10.72 -19.33 -9.88
CA ASN A 70 11.40 -20.03 -10.97
C ASN A 70 11.05 -19.44 -12.36
N ILE A 71 11.21 -18.12 -12.51
CA ILE A 71 10.99 -17.38 -13.77
C ILE A 71 12.12 -16.41 -14.02
N SER A 72 12.19 -15.84 -15.23
CA SER A 72 13.19 -14.84 -15.53
C SER A 72 12.92 -13.53 -14.79
N ARG A 73 13.98 -12.85 -14.35
CA ARG A 73 13.92 -11.50 -13.80
C ARG A 73 13.23 -10.52 -14.76
N SER A 74 13.49 -10.66 -16.07
CA SER A 74 12.85 -9.83 -17.10
C SER A 74 11.34 -10.06 -17.16
N TYR A 75 10.86 -11.29 -16.91
CA TYR A 75 9.42 -11.55 -16.82
C TYR A 75 8.79 -10.87 -15.60
N VAL A 76 9.42 -10.96 -14.43
CA VAL A 76 9.00 -10.23 -13.22
C VAL A 76 8.91 -8.72 -13.49
N SER A 77 9.93 -8.14 -14.14
CA SER A 77 9.96 -6.72 -14.50
C SER A 77 8.82 -6.31 -15.45
N ARG A 78 8.51 -7.15 -16.45
CA ARG A 78 7.38 -6.88 -17.36
C ARG A 78 6.04 -6.88 -16.63
N ILE A 79 5.82 -7.86 -15.76
CA ILE A 79 4.60 -7.96 -14.94
C ILE A 79 4.49 -6.76 -14.01
N GLU A 80 5.54 -6.46 -13.24
CA GLU A 80 5.57 -5.31 -12.33
C GLU A 80 5.22 -4.00 -13.04
N LYS A 81 5.87 -3.72 -14.19
CA LYS A 81 5.56 -2.52 -14.98
C LYS A 81 4.12 -2.48 -15.49
N LYS A 82 3.56 -3.62 -15.90
CA LYS A 82 2.17 -3.72 -16.35
C LYS A 82 1.21 -3.43 -15.20
N THR A 83 1.33 -4.19 -14.12
CA THR A 83 0.42 -4.10 -12.98
C THR A 83 0.47 -2.74 -12.29
N LEU A 84 1.65 -2.11 -12.17
CA LEU A 84 1.76 -0.74 -11.63
C LEU A 84 1.08 0.30 -12.51
N ARG A 85 1.17 0.18 -13.84
CA ARG A 85 0.42 1.08 -14.74
C ARG A 85 -1.07 0.90 -14.59
N ASP A 86 -1.54 -0.33 -14.45
CA ASP A 86 -2.96 -0.62 -14.29
C ASP A 86 -3.48 -0.15 -12.92
N LEU A 87 -2.71 -0.34 -11.85
CA LEU A 87 -3.03 0.20 -10.53
C LEU A 87 -3.10 1.73 -10.55
N ARG A 88 -2.13 2.41 -11.18
CA ARG A 88 -2.13 3.87 -11.31
C ARG A 88 -3.42 4.38 -11.96
N LYS A 89 -3.85 3.78 -13.08
CA LYS A 89 -5.09 4.18 -13.79
C LYS A 89 -6.36 4.00 -12.94
N ARG A 90 -6.37 3.08 -11.99
CA ARG A 90 -7.51 2.84 -11.09
C ARG A 90 -7.46 3.71 -9.84
N MET A 91 -6.29 4.26 -9.54
CA MET A 91 -6.03 5.11 -8.38
C MET A 91 -6.18 6.60 -8.70
N GLU A 92 -5.99 6.99 -9.96
CA GLU A 92 -6.55 8.23 -10.55
C GLU A 92 -8.09 8.23 -10.45
#